data_AF-F0YKS2-F1
#
_entry.id   AF-F0YKS2-F1
#
_cell.length_a   1.000
_cell.length_b   1.000
_cell.length_c   1.000
_cell.angle_alpha   90.00
_cell.angle_beta   90.00
_cell.angle_gamma   90.00
#
_symmetry.space_group_name_H-M   'P 1'
#
loop_
_entity.id
_entity.type
_entity.pdbx_description
1 polymer ?
#
loop_
_entity_poly.entity_id
_entity_poly.type
_entity_poly.pdbx_seq_one_letter_code
_entity_poly.pdbx_strand_id
1 'polypeptide(L)'
;MESQGMNPQMMVVLETTTATLCSLSCRASLVNMPVGFFLGVGGAFSTESAGKGARNTQAPSVYSGTSGALSVASGRVSFTLGLTGPCLTLDTACSSSLVAVHLAASALKLIECPEAAATGVGMLTQKVSMAFSAAGMLSAFGRCHTFDRRGDGYCRGEGCGAILLSSGVSAKVDVIGTAVQQDGPSASLTAPNGSS
;
A
#
# COMPACT_ATOMS: atom_id res chain seq x y z
N MET A 1 19.34 9.32 -14.71
CA MET A 1 18.37 9.42 -15.84
C MET A 1 17.05 8.71 -15.57
N GLU A 2 16.96 7.70 -14.69
CA GLU A 2 15.67 7.07 -14.31
C GLU A 2 14.75 7.94 -13.42
N SER A 3 15.31 8.96 -12.74
CA SER A 3 14.57 9.79 -11.77
C SER A 3 13.44 10.64 -12.36
N GLN A 4 13.45 10.94 -13.67
CA GLN A 4 12.43 11.81 -14.28
C GLN A 4 11.13 11.08 -14.68
N GLY A 5 11.07 9.75 -14.56
CA GLY A 5 9.88 8.95 -14.88
C GLY A 5 9.31 8.15 -13.71
N MET A 6 9.85 8.31 -12.49
CA MET A 6 9.41 7.52 -11.35
C MET A 6 8.17 8.14 -10.71
N ASN A 7 7.11 7.35 -10.57
CA ASN A 7 5.86 7.78 -9.92
C ASN A 7 6.16 8.31 -8.50
N PRO A 8 5.69 9.51 -8.10
CA PRO A 8 5.92 10.07 -6.77
C PRO A 8 5.47 9.14 -5.63
N GLN A 9 4.43 8.32 -5.85
CA GLN A 9 4.03 7.28 -4.91
C GLN A 9 5.16 6.28 -4.61
N MET A 10 5.93 5.90 -5.63
CA MET A 10 7.05 4.96 -5.48
C MET A 10 8.21 5.57 -4.71
N MET A 11 8.47 6.87 -4.91
CA MET A 11 9.49 7.59 -4.15
C MET A 11 9.18 7.55 -2.66
N VAL A 12 7.94 7.93 -2.30
CA VAL A 12 7.51 7.96 -0.90
C VAL A 12 7.49 6.55 -0.29
N VAL A 13 7.04 5.54 -1.03
CA VAL A 13 7.07 4.14 -0.57
C VAL A 13 8.49 3.68 -0.30
N LEU A 14 9.43 3.94 -1.23
CA LEU A 14 10.82 3.56 -1.07
C LEU A 14 11.46 4.25 0.14
N GLU A 15 11.25 5.56 0.29
CA GLU A 15 11.77 6.34 1.41
C GLU A 15 11.21 5.86 2.74
N THR A 16 9.88 5.72 2.84
CA THR A 16 9.18 5.30 4.07
C THR A 16 9.60 3.89 4.50
N THR A 17 9.70 2.96 3.54
CA THR A 17 10.14 1.58 3.80
C THR A 17 11.61 1.55 4.21
N THR A 18 12.47 2.31 3.52
CA THR A 18 13.90 2.41 3.85
C THR A 18 14.09 2.98 5.25
N ALA A 19 13.38 4.04 5.62
CA ALA A 19 13.46 4.65 6.95
C ALA A 19 13.02 3.65 8.05
N THR A 20 11.99 2.86 7.77
CA THR A 20 11.47 1.86 8.71
C THR A 20 12.45 0.70 8.90
N LEU A 21 12.98 0.12 7.82
CA LEU A 21 13.99 -0.94 7.91
C LEU A 21 15.30 -0.43 8.52
N CYS A 22 15.70 0.79 8.19
CA CYS A 22 16.92 1.39 8.73
C CYS A 22 16.80 1.77 10.21
N SER A 23 15.61 1.71 10.81
CA SER A 23 15.44 2.01 12.24
C SER A 23 16.07 0.95 13.16
N LEU A 24 16.29 -0.27 12.64
CA LEU A 24 16.90 -1.38 13.38
C LEU A 24 18.25 -1.85 12.80
N SER A 25 18.60 -1.46 11.58
CA SER A 25 19.81 -1.89 10.88
C SER A 25 20.34 -0.79 9.96
N CYS A 26 21.60 -0.83 9.56
CA CYS A 26 22.06 0.10 8.52
C CYS A 26 21.62 -0.40 7.14
N ARG A 27 21.44 0.52 6.17
CA ARG A 27 21.01 0.16 4.81
C ARG A 27 21.90 -0.89 4.15
N ALA A 28 23.21 -0.83 4.38
CA ALA A 28 24.16 -1.79 3.82
C ALA A 28 23.92 -3.22 4.33
N SER A 29 23.40 -3.37 5.56
CA SER A 29 23.06 -4.66 6.16
C SER A 29 21.78 -5.29 5.60
N LEU A 30 20.99 -4.58 4.80
CA LEU A 30 19.75 -5.12 4.21
C LEU A 30 20.00 -5.99 2.96
N VAL A 31 21.19 -5.88 2.36
CA VAL A 31 21.51 -6.57 1.10
C VAL A 31 21.57 -8.09 1.33
N ASN A 32 20.84 -8.83 0.50
CA ASN A 32 20.63 -10.29 0.59
C ASN A 32 19.93 -10.76 1.86
N MET A 33 19.25 -9.87 2.60
CA MET A 33 18.49 -10.27 3.77
C MET A 33 17.15 -10.90 3.37
N PRO A 34 16.75 -12.02 4.00
CA PRO A 34 15.49 -12.72 3.71
C PRO A 34 14.27 -11.98 4.30
N VAL A 35 14.20 -10.66 4.14
CA VAL A 35 13.09 -9.84 4.62
C VAL A 35 11.95 -9.90 3.61
N GLY A 36 10.76 -10.27 4.06
CA GLY A 36 9.54 -10.18 3.24
C GLY A 36 9.09 -8.73 3.05
N PHE A 37 8.56 -8.38 1.88
CA PHE A 37 8.01 -7.07 1.58
C PHE A 37 6.57 -7.16 1.03
N PHE A 38 5.63 -6.55 1.74
CA PHE A 38 4.21 -6.58 1.44
C PHE A 38 3.71 -5.14 1.28
N LEU A 39 3.33 -4.76 0.07
CA LEU A 39 2.89 -3.41 -0.25
C LEU A 39 1.37 -3.37 -0.47
N GLY A 40 0.66 -2.76 0.46
CA GLY A 40 -0.75 -2.40 0.33
C GLY A 40 -0.90 -1.07 -0.39
N VAL A 41 -1.61 -1.09 -1.52
CA VAL A 41 -1.82 0.10 -2.34
C VAL A 41 -3.31 0.42 -2.38
N GLY A 42 -3.64 1.68 -2.13
CA GLY A 42 -5.01 2.19 -2.16
C GLY A 42 -5.18 3.30 -3.20
N GLY A 43 -6.19 3.15 -4.05
CA GLY A 43 -6.47 4.12 -5.12
C GLY A 43 -5.60 3.91 -6.35
N ALA A 44 -5.95 4.62 -7.43
CA ALA A 44 -5.33 4.49 -8.76
C ALA A 44 -3.79 4.64 -8.71
N PHE A 45 -3.12 3.52 -8.46
CA PHE A 45 -1.68 3.35 -8.60
C PHE A 45 -1.24 3.32 -10.07
N SER A 46 -2.22 3.35 -10.96
CA SER A 46 -2.06 3.44 -12.39
C SER A 46 -1.52 4.82 -12.77
N THR A 47 -0.35 4.81 -13.40
CA THR A 47 -0.02 5.33 -14.75
C THR A 47 -0.77 6.53 -15.37
N GLU A 48 -1.89 7.04 -14.83
CA GLU A 48 -2.62 8.19 -15.38
C GLU A 48 -1.84 9.50 -15.27
N SER A 49 -0.81 9.61 -14.42
CA SER A 49 0.14 10.73 -14.51
C SER A 49 0.86 10.78 -15.86
N ALA A 50 0.87 9.69 -16.63
CA ALA A 50 1.43 9.64 -17.98
C ALA A 50 0.39 9.84 -19.11
N GLY A 51 -0.91 10.00 -18.82
CA GLY A 51 -1.94 9.87 -19.86
C GLY A 51 -3.21 10.68 -19.62
N LYS A 52 -3.14 12.00 -19.86
CA LYS A 52 -4.27 12.84 -20.36
C LYS A 52 -3.87 14.28 -20.70
N GLY A 53 -2.72 14.76 -20.22
CA GLY A 53 -2.15 16.07 -20.60
C GLY A 53 -0.94 15.99 -21.52
N ALA A 54 -0.14 14.93 -21.42
CA ALA A 54 0.98 14.68 -22.32
C ALA A 54 0.50 13.81 -23.47
N ARG A 55 0.32 14.39 -24.66
CA ARG A 55 0.54 13.64 -25.90
C ARG A 55 2.02 13.26 -25.87
N ASN A 56 2.37 12.18 -25.19
CA ASN A 56 3.75 11.71 -25.17
C ASN A 56 4.02 11.10 -26.55
N THR A 57 4.54 11.93 -27.43
CA THR A 57 5.05 11.55 -28.76
C THR A 57 6.38 10.82 -28.68
N GLN A 58 6.88 10.51 -27.46
CA GLN A 58 8.08 9.70 -27.30
C GLN A 58 7.77 8.22 -27.52
N ALA A 59 8.65 7.57 -28.28
CA ALA A 59 8.63 6.13 -28.49
C ALA A 59 8.57 5.40 -27.13
N PRO A 60 7.83 4.28 -27.04
CA PRO A 60 7.79 3.47 -25.84
C PRO A 60 9.22 3.12 -25.41
N SER A 61 9.57 3.53 -24.20
CA SER A 61 10.85 3.21 -23.58
C SER A 61 10.80 1.78 -23.05
N VAL A 62 11.96 1.14 -22.90
CA VAL A 62 12.10 -0.19 -22.26
C VAL A 62 11.51 -0.20 -20.83
N TYR A 63 11.40 0.98 -20.20
CA TYR A 63 10.82 1.17 -18.87
C TYR A 63 9.31 1.47 -18.88
N SER A 64 8.68 1.63 -20.04
CA SER A 64 7.24 1.93 -20.13
C SER A 64 6.38 0.80 -19.56
N GLY A 65 6.82 -0.46 -19.67
CA GLY A 65 6.11 -1.61 -19.09
C GLY A 65 6.30 -1.73 -17.57
N THR A 66 7.40 -1.22 -17.02
CA THR A 66 7.78 -1.36 -15.61
C THR A 66 7.49 -0.12 -14.77
N SER A 67 7.09 0.99 -15.39
CA SER A 67 6.91 2.28 -14.71
C SER A 67 5.67 2.35 -13.82
N GLY A 68 4.63 1.55 -14.09
CA GLY A 68 3.41 1.58 -13.29
C GLY A 68 2.66 0.26 -13.14
N ALA A 69 3.32 -0.87 -13.42
CA ALA A 69 2.79 -2.17 -13.04
C ALA A 69 2.84 -2.33 -11.52
N LEU A 70 1.73 -2.75 -10.91
CA LEU A 70 1.63 -3.00 -9.47
C LEU A 70 2.70 -4.01 -9.00
N SER A 71 2.93 -5.07 -9.76
CA SER A 71 3.97 -6.07 -9.44
C SER A 71 5.38 -5.48 -9.36
N VAL A 72 5.64 -4.42 -10.12
CA VAL A 72 6.94 -3.75 -10.13
C VAL A 72 7.09 -2.81 -8.93
N ALA A 73 6.01 -2.43 -8.25
CA ALA A 73 6.06 -1.59 -7.06
C ALA A 73 6.87 -2.25 -5.94
N SER A 74 6.43 -3.43 -5.51
CA SER A 74 7.14 -4.20 -4.49
C SER A 74 8.51 -4.66 -4.99
N GLY A 75 8.59 -5.10 -6.25
CA GLY A 75 9.84 -5.53 -6.87
C GLY A 75 10.93 -4.45 -6.90
N ARG A 76 10.58 -3.19 -7.19
CA ARG A 76 11.54 -2.07 -7.18
C ARG A 76 12.12 -1.84 -5.80
N VAL A 77 11.30 -1.90 -4.74
CA VAL A 77 11.76 -1.71 -3.37
C VAL A 77 12.69 -2.86 -2.96
N SER A 78 12.26 -4.11 -3.16
CA SER A 78 13.08 -5.28 -2.86
C SER A 78 14.39 -5.27 -3.64
N PHE A 79 14.36 -4.94 -4.93
CA PHE A 79 15.57 -4.80 -5.76
C PHE A 79 16.51 -3.69 -5.23
N THR A 80 15.95 -2.53 -4.87
CA THR A 80 16.74 -1.36 -4.42
C THR A 80 17.38 -1.56 -3.05
N LEU A 81 16.74 -2.35 -2.18
CA LEU A 81 17.21 -2.64 -0.82
C LEU A 81 17.92 -4.00 -0.70
N GLY A 82 17.86 -4.84 -1.73
CA GLY A 82 18.46 -6.17 -1.74
C GLY A 82 17.69 -7.21 -0.92
N LEU A 83 16.38 -7.07 -0.79
CA LEU A 83 15.54 -8.00 -0.01
C LEU A 83 15.24 -9.27 -0.82
N THR A 84 15.38 -10.43 -0.20
CA THR A 84 15.23 -11.74 -0.86
C THR A 84 14.05 -12.58 -0.35
N GLY A 85 13.26 -12.06 0.59
CA GLY A 85 12.05 -12.72 1.09
C GLY A 85 10.82 -12.57 0.17
N PRO A 86 9.63 -13.04 0.62
CA PRO A 86 8.38 -12.90 -0.14
C PRO A 86 8.14 -11.45 -0.54
N CYS A 87 7.76 -11.19 -1.79
CA CYS A 87 7.62 -9.83 -2.32
C CYS A 87 6.32 -9.69 -3.13
N LEU A 88 5.37 -8.89 -2.64
CA LEU A 88 4.09 -8.72 -3.33
C LEU A 88 3.44 -7.35 -3.09
N THR A 89 2.62 -6.97 -4.06
CA THR A 89 1.78 -5.78 -4.03
C THR A 89 0.33 -6.21 -4.09
N LEU A 90 -0.52 -5.62 -3.26
CA LEU A 90 -1.95 -5.95 -3.17
C LEU A 90 -2.83 -4.69 -3.15
N ASP A 91 -4.04 -4.84 -3.69
CA ASP A 91 -5.09 -3.83 -3.67
C ASP A 91 -6.39 -4.49 -3.21
N THR A 92 -6.75 -4.25 -1.95
CA THR A 92 -8.04 -4.60 -1.36
C THR A 92 -8.79 -3.31 -0.96
N ALA A 93 -8.65 -2.26 -1.76
CA ALA A 93 -9.22 -0.93 -1.52
C ALA A 93 -8.82 -0.36 -0.14
N CYS A 94 -9.80 0.00 0.70
CA CYS A 94 -9.54 0.66 1.99
C CYS A 94 -8.77 -0.20 2.99
N SER A 95 -8.74 -1.53 2.81
CA SER A 95 -8.07 -2.47 3.72
C SER A 95 -6.65 -2.85 3.29
N SER A 96 -6.14 -2.37 2.15
CA SER A 96 -4.88 -2.86 1.54
C SER A 96 -3.70 -2.90 2.52
N SER A 97 -3.53 -1.86 3.33
CA SER A 97 -2.42 -1.80 4.30
C SER A 97 -2.57 -2.83 5.42
N LEU A 98 -3.77 -3.04 5.95
CA LEU A 98 -4.01 -4.04 7.01
C LEU A 98 -3.91 -5.47 6.47
N VAL A 99 -4.33 -5.72 5.22
CA VAL A 99 -4.12 -7.02 4.58
C VAL A 99 -2.62 -7.26 4.32
N ALA A 100 -1.84 -6.21 4.01
CA ALA A 100 -0.39 -6.34 3.90
C ALA A 100 0.24 -6.76 5.25
N VAL A 101 -0.22 -6.19 6.36
CA VAL A 101 0.18 -6.61 7.72
C VAL A 101 -0.22 -8.05 8.00
N HIS A 102 -1.44 -8.46 7.61
CA HIS A 102 -1.90 -9.84 7.75
C HIS A 102 -0.97 -10.82 7.03
N LEU A 103 -0.63 -10.54 5.76
CA LEU A 103 0.23 -11.41 4.96
C LEU A 103 1.67 -11.43 5.50
N ALA A 104 2.20 -10.30 5.96
CA ALA A 104 3.49 -10.22 6.62
C ALA A 104 3.52 -11.09 7.90
N ALA A 105 2.51 -10.97 8.75
CA ALA A 105 2.39 -11.80 9.96
C ALA A 105 2.25 -13.30 9.63
N SER A 106 1.51 -13.64 8.57
CA SER A 106 1.37 -15.02 8.10
C SER A 106 2.69 -15.58 7.57
N ALA A 107 3.47 -14.81 6.79
CA ALA A 107 4.77 -15.23 6.30
C ALA A 107 5.79 -15.50 7.43
N LEU A 108 5.76 -14.67 8.49
CA LEU A 108 6.55 -14.91 9.70
C LEU A 108 6.12 -16.21 10.42
N LYS A 109 4.81 -16.41 10.58
CA LYS A 109 4.26 -17.63 11.22
C LYS A 109 4.58 -18.90 10.43
N LEU A 110 4.60 -18.81 9.11
CA LEU A 110 4.95 -19.91 8.21
C LEU A 110 6.47 -20.08 8.04
N ILE A 111 7.29 -19.25 8.71
CA ILE A 111 8.76 -19.29 8.65
C ILE A 111 9.27 -19.09 7.21
N GLU A 112 8.53 -18.34 6.39
CA GLU A 112 8.98 -17.95 5.05
C GLU A 112 10.06 -16.86 5.10
N CYS A 113 10.07 -16.07 6.18
CA CYS A 113 11.05 -15.03 6.47
C CYS A 113 11.17 -14.81 7.99
N PRO A 114 12.34 -14.37 8.50
CA PRO A 114 12.50 -13.98 9.91
C PRO A 114 11.95 -12.57 10.22
N GLU A 115 11.88 -11.71 9.20
CA GLU A 115 11.39 -10.34 9.28
C GLU A 115 10.55 -10.00 8.04
N ALA A 116 9.56 -9.13 8.21
CA ALA A 116 8.68 -8.70 7.13
C ALA A 116 8.31 -7.22 7.27
N ALA A 117 8.47 -6.45 6.21
CA ALA A 117 8.00 -5.08 6.12
C ALA A 117 6.62 -5.03 5.44
N ALA A 118 5.66 -4.40 6.09
CA ALA A 118 4.35 -4.10 5.53
C ALA A 118 4.23 -2.59 5.33
N THR A 119 4.05 -2.16 4.08
CA THR A 119 3.92 -0.75 3.71
C THR A 119 2.54 -0.49 3.12
N GLY A 120 1.91 0.61 3.51
CA GLY A 120 0.66 1.11 2.93
C GLY A 120 0.90 2.44 2.23
N VAL A 121 0.30 2.64 1.05
CA VAL A 121 0.28 3.94 0.38
C VAL A 121 -1.10 4.22 -0.21
N GLY A 122 -1.60 5.45 -0.02
CA GLY A 122 -2.80 5.95 -0.65
C GLY A 122 -2.63 7.42 -1.04
N MET A 123 -2.98 7.76 -2.28
CA MET A 123 -2.97 9.15 -2.75
C MET A 123 -4.32 9.56 -3.30
N LEU A 124 -4.60 10.85 -3.22
CA LEU A 124 -5.84 11.40 -3.76
C LEU A 124 -5.72 11.64 -5.26
N THR A 125 -6.75 11.22 -6.00
CA THR A 125 -6.92 11.57 -7.41
C THR A 125 -8.32 12.14 -7.61
N GLN A 126 -8.44 13.17 -8.44
CA GLN A 126 -9.71 13.85 -8.70
C GLN A 126 -10.76 12.89 -9.24
N LYS A 127 -10.39 11.98 -10.15
CA LYS A 127 -11.27 10.99 -10.76
C LYS A 127 -11.93 10.08 -9.72
N VAL A 128 -11.15 9.56 -8.78
CA VAL A 128 -11.66 8.70 -7.70
C VAL A 128 -12.52 9.52 -6.74
N SER A 129 -12.11 10.76 -6.41
CA SER A 129 -12.93 11.64 -5.56
C SER A 129 -14.28 11.97 -6.17
N MET A 130 -14.34 12.24 -7.48
CA MET A 130 -15.60 12.49 -8.19
C MET A 130 -16.50 11.24 -8.20
N ALA A 131 -15.93 10.05 -8.42
CA ALA A 131 -16.68 8.80 -8.38
C ALA A 131 -17.29 8.54 -6.99
N PHE A 132 -16.51 8.74 -5.92
CA PHE A 132 -17.01 8.56 -4.54
C PHE A 132 -18.01 9.65 -4.13
N SER A 133 -17.85 10.87 -4.64
CA SER A 133 -18.85 11.94 -4.45
C SER A 133 -20.17 11.57 -5.13
N ALA A 134 -20.13 11.11 -6.38
CA ALA A 134 -21.31 10.67 -7.12
C ALA A 134 -21.99 9.44 -6.48
N ALA A 135 -21.21 8.59 -5.80
CA ALA A 135 -21.73 7.45 -5.04
C ALA A 135 -22.29 7.83 -3.66
N GLY A 136 -22.27 9.10 -3.27
CA GLY A 136 -22.77 9.57 -1.97
C GLY A 136 -21.91 9.14 -0.78
N MET A 137 -20.63 8.82 -0.99
CA MET A 137 -19.75 8.31 0.07
C MET A 137 -18.97 9.42 0.79
N LEU A 138 -18.85 10.61 0.18
CA LEU A 138 -18.05 11.71 0.72
C LEU A 138 -18.91 12.72 1.52
N SER A 139 -18.38 13.15 2.66
CA SER A 139 -19.00 14.20 3.49
C SER A 139 -19.01 15.54 2.75
N ALA A 140 -20.14 16.25 2.80
CA ALA A 140 -20.25 17.61 2.23
C ALA A 140 -19.43 18.63 3.03
N PHE A 141 -19.14 18.33 4.30
CA PHE A 141 -18.34 19.16 5.20
C PHE A 141 -16.84 18.82 5.15
N GLY A 142 -16.45 17.80 4.37
CA GLY A 142 -15.06 17.37 4.25
C GLY A 142 -14.46 16.89 5.59
N ARG A 143 -15.29 16.30 6.47
CA ARG A 143 -14.85 15.76 7.76
C ARG A 143 -15.44 14.39 8.04
N CYS A 144 -14.66 13.53 8.69
CA CYS A 144 -15.17 12.28 9.23
C CYS A 144 -15.83 12.56 10.60
N HIS A 145 -17.16 12.48 10.64
CA HIS A 145 -17.94 12.59 11.87
C HIS A 145 -18.12 11.21 12.54
N THR A 146 -17.00 10.53 12.85
CA THR A 146 -17.00 9.16 13.35
C THR A 146 -17.80 9.02 14.65
N PHE A 147 -18.82 8.15 14.64
CA PHE A 147 -19.77 7.92 15.75
C PHE A 147 -20.63 9.13 16.16
N ASP A 148 -20.61 10.22 15.40
CA ASP A 148 -21.44 11.40 15.64
C ASP A 148 -22.72 11.34 14.78
N ARG A 149 -23.84 11.83 15.32
CA ARG A 149 -25.13 11.88 14.61
C ARG A 149 -25.07 12.70 13.30
N ARG A 150 -24.06 13.56 13.15
CA ARG A 150 -23.80 14.35 11.93
C ARG A 150 -23.11 13.56 10.81
N GLY A 151 -22.87 12.26 10.98
CA GLY A 151 -22.27 11.42 9.94
C GLY A 151 -23.01 11.50 8.61
N ASP A 152 -22.35 12.05 7.59
CA ASP A 152 -22.87 12.26 6.23
C ASP A 152 -21.96 11.66 5.14
N GLY A 153 -20.92 10.93 5.54
CA GLY A 153 -19.89 10.36 4.67
C GLY A 153 -18.51 10.44 5.32
N TYR A 154 -17.47 10.06 4.58
CA TYR A 154 -16.08 10.19 5.03
C TYR A 154 -15.34 11.30 4.28
N CYS A 155 -14.25 11.79 4.87
CA CYS A 155 -13.29 12.65 4.20
C CYS A 155 -12.08 11.82 3.74
N ARG A 156 -11.61 12.05 2.52
CA ARG A 156 -10.46 11.34 1.98
C ARG A 156 -9.16 11.94 2.51
N GLY A 157 -8.20 11.09 2.84
CA GLY A 157 -6.82 11.47 3.13
C GLY A 157 -5.84 10.73 2.23
N GLU A 158 -4.62 11.24 2.16
CA GLU A 158 -3.46 10.58 1.56
C GLU A 158 -2.39 10.33 2.61
N GLY A 159 -1.52 9.36 2.33
CA GLY A 159 -0.43 9.04 3.22
C GLY A 159 0.32 7.78 2.80
N CYS A 160 1.51 7.64 3.36
CA CYS A 160 2.30 6.41 3.29
C CYS A 160 2.81 6.09 4.69
N GLY A 161 2.74 4.81 5.07
CA GLY A 161 3.25 4.32 6.33
C GLY A 161 3.79 2.92 6.17
N ALA A 162 4.83 2.59 6.94
CA ALA A 162 5.43 1.27 6.94
C ALA A 162 5.65 0.79 8.37
N ILE A 163 5.52 -0.52 8.56
CA ILE A 163 5.86 -1.20 9.81
C ILE A 163 6.75 -2.39 9.52
N LEU A 164 7.67 -2.67 10.45
CA LEU A 164 8.51 -3.86 10.43
C LEU A 164 7.98 -4.85 11.47
N LEU A 165 7.71 -6.07 11.01
CA LEU A 165 7.33 -7.21 11.84
C LEU A 165 8.52 -8.17 11.93
N SER A 166 8.70 -8.78 13.09
CA SER A 166 9.72 -9.79 13.35
C SER A 166 9.14 -10.84 14.30
N SER A 167 9.65 -12.07 14.21
CA SER A 167 9.35 -13.12 15.21
C SER A 167 10.10 -12.94 16.53
N GLY A 168 10.96 -11.92 16.63
CA GLY A 168 11.81 -11.66 17.80
C GLY A 168 11.12 -10.99 18.99
N VAL A 169 11.74 -11.13 20.16
CA VAL A 169 11.20 -10.75 21.49
C VAL A 169 11.34 -9.24 21.82
N SER A 170 11.83 -8.42 20.88
CA SER A 170 12.12 -6.99 21.10
C SER A 170 11.08 -6.05 20.48
N ALA A 171 9.88 -6.54 20.18
CA ALA A 171 8.81 -5.73 19.61
C ALA A 171 8.30 -4.69 20.63
N LYS A 172 7.91 -3.50 20.14
CA LYS A 172 7.25 -2.47 20.96
C LYS A 172 5.77 -2.78 21.21
N VAL A 173 5.16 -3.53 20.28
CA VAL A 173 3.74 -3.91 20.26
C VAL A 173 3.62 -5.28 19.60
N ASP A 174 2.79 -6.15 20.17
CA ASP A 174 2.56 -7.50 19.66
C ASP A 174 1.31 -7.59 18.78
N VAL A 175 1.41 -8.32 17.66
CA VAL A 175 0.26 -8.72 16.85
C VAL A 175 -0.27 -10.06 17.38
N ILE A 176 -1.21 -9.99 18.33
CA ILE A 176 -1.79 -11.18 18.96
C ILE A 176 -2.70 -12.00 18.03
N GLY A 177 -3.24 -11.38 16.98
CA GLY A 177 -4.17 -12.01 16.05
C GLY A 177 -4.50 -11.12 14.86
N THR A 178 -4.83 -11.75 13.73
CA THR A 178 -5.25 -11.08 12.50
C THR A 178 -6.10 -12.04 11.67
N ALA A 179 -7.11 -11.52 10.99
CA ALA A 179 -7.98 -12.27 10.10
C ALA A 179 -8.43 -11.36 8.94
N VAL A 180 -8.70 -11.97 7.79
CA VAL A 180 -9.23 -11.31 6.60
C VAL A 180 -10.38 -12.16 6.08
N GLN A 181 -11.52 -11.51 5.82
CA GLN A 181 -12.75 -12.14 5.36
C GLN A 181 -13.38 -11.23 4.31
N GLN A 182 -14.17 -11.80 3.40
CA GLN A 182 -14.97 -11.05 2.44
C GLN A 182 -16.44 -11.10 2.86
N ASP A 183 -17.14 -9.97 2.77
CA ASP A 183 -18.52 -9.76 3.23
C ASP A 183 -19.57 -10.72 2.63
N GLY A 184 -19.24 -11.41 1.54
CA GLY A 184 -20.16 -12.24 0.76
C GLY A 184 -21.24 -11.43 0.07
N PRO A 185 -22.36 -12.09 -0.33
CA PRO A 185 -23.55 -11.39 -0.79
C PRO A 185 -24.16 -10.52 0.33
N SER A 186 -24.28 -9.21 0.08
CA SER A 186 -24.91 -8.23 0.98
C SER A 186 -25.95 -7.39 0.22
N ALA A 187 -26.51 -6.34 0.85
CA ALA A 187 -27.54 -5.49 0.24
C ALA A 187 -27.09 -4.81 -1.07
N SER A 188 -25.80 -4.59 -1.25
CA SER A 188 -25.17 -4.18 -2.50
C SER A 188 -23.66 -4.46 -2.43
N LEU A 189 -22.96 -4.47 -3.57
CA LEU A 189 -21.51 -4.73 -3.60
C LEU A 189 -20.68 -3.81 -2.68
N THR A 190 -21.19 -2.61 -2.38
CA THR A 190 -20.51 -1.62 -1.53
C THR A 190 -21.15 -1.48 -0.15
N ALA A 191 -22.18 -2.25 0.17
CA ALA A 191 -22.81 -2.23 1.48
C ALA A 191 -21.99 -3.11 2.45
N PRO A 192 -21.55 -2.57 3.60
CA PRO A 192 -20.81 -3.35 4.59
C PRO A 192 -21.70 -4.43 5.20
N ASN A 193 -21.14 -5.60 5.46
CA ASN A 193 -21.81 -6.69 6.17
C ASN A 193 -21.28 -6.85 7.61
N GLY A 194 -22.10 -6.53 8.60
CA GLY A 194 -21.70 -6.64 10.01
C GLY A 194 -21.85 -8.04 10.62
N SER A 195 -22.40 -9.00 9.86
CA SER A 195 -22.67 -10.37 10.33
C SER A 195 -21.61 -11.39 9.91
N SER A 196 -20.63 -10.98 9.10
CA SER A 196 -19.55 -11.79 8.53
C SER A 196 -18.28 -11.83 9.38
#